data_AF-Q16XN0-F1
#
_entry.id   AF-Q16XN0-F1
#
_cell.length_a   1.000
_cell.length_b   1.000
_cell.length_c   1.000
_cell.angle_alpha   90.00
_cell.angle_beta   90.00
_cell.angle_gamma   90.00
#
_symmetry.space_group_name_H-M   'P 1'
#
loop_
_entity.id
_entity.type
_entity.pdbx_description
1 polymer ?
#
loop_
_entity_poly.entity_id
_entity_poly.type
_entity_poly.pdbx_seq_one_letter_code
_entity_poly.pdbx_strand_id
1 'polypeptide(L)' 'MSNISAFYRDKVVFVTGGTGFIGKIVVEKLLRTSEVKEIVLLVREKKNTLPEQRIKELCSSPVSIEIVDCFS' A
#
# COMPACT_ATOMS: atom_id res chain seq x y z
N MET A 1 4.93 3.49 -22.42
CA MET A 1 5.10 2.98 -21.03
C MET A 1 6.35 3.62 -20.44
N SER A 2 6.32 4.04 -19.17
CA SER A 2 7.52 4.63 -18.55
C SER A 2 8.48 3.51 -18.12
N ASN A 3 9.79 3.80 -18.06
CA ASN A 3 10.78 2.84 -17.53
C ASN A 3 10.42 2.37 -16.11
N ILE A 4 9.73 3.22 -15.33
CA ILE A 4 9.27 2.90 -13.99
C ILE A 4 8.12 1.88 -14.02
N SER A 5 7.12 2.03 -14.90
CA SER A 5 6.03 1.06 -14.98
C SER A 5 6.54 -0.31 -15.42
N ALA A 6 7.43 -0.34 -16.43
CA ALA A 6 8.05 -1.58 -16.89
C ALA A 6 8.92 -2.23 -15.81
N PHE A 7 9.60 -1.43 -14.98
CA PHE A 7 10.42 -1.95 -13.88
C PHE A 7 9.57 -2.66 -12.82
N TYR A 8 8.37 -2.19 -12.53
CA TYR A 8 7.52 -2.72 -11.45
C TYR A 8 6.51 -3.77 -11.91
N ARG A 9 6.31 -3.94 -13.22
CA ARG A 9 5.44 -4.97 -13.78
C ARG A 9 5.75 -6.36 -13.21
N ASP A 10 4.71 -7.08 -12.80
CA ASP A 10 4.75 -8.44 -12.25
C ASP A 10 5.62 -8.63 -10.99
N LYS A 11 6.09 -7.54 -10.37
CA LYS A 11 6.87 -7.61 -9.13
C LYS A 11 5.97 -7.58 -7.89
N VAL A 12 6.47 -8.23 -6.84
CA VAL A 12 5.98 -8.05 -5.47
C VAL A 12 6.75 -6.90 -4.83
N VAL A 13 6.05 -5.88 -4.34
CA VAL A 13 6.65 -4.66 -3.79
C VAL A 13 6.36 -4.58 -2.29
N PHE A 14 7.41 -4.61 -1.46
CA PHE A 14 7.28 -4.39 -0.02
C PHE A 14 7.40 -2.90 0.31
N VAL A 15 6.37 -2.34 0.93
CA VAL A 15 6.29 -0.91 1.27
C VAL A 15 6.24 -0.74 2.79
N THR A 16 7.20 0.01 3.33
CA THR A 16 7.19 0.47 4.71
C THR A 16 6.61 1.87 4.79
N GLY A 17 5.97 2.21 5.92
CA GLY A 17 5.35 3.54 6.09
C GLY A 17 4.14 3.79 5.18
N GLY A 18 3.57 2.75 4.56
CA GLY A 18 2.46 2.84 3.60
C GLY A 18 1.16 3.44 4.15
N THR A 19 1.00 3.49 5.47
CA THR A 19 -0.15 4.15 6.14
C THR A 19 -0.01 5.67 6.24
N GLY A 20 1.19 6.23 6.02
CA GLY A 20 1.42 7.68 5.99
C GLY A 20 0.96 8.30 4.68
N PHE A 21 0.75 9.62 4.66
CA PHE A 21 0.23 10.36 3.50
C PHE A 21 0.96 10.03 2.19
N ILE A 22 2.30 10.16 2.18
CA ILE A 22 3.12 9.85 0.99
C ILE A 22 3.07 8.36 0.64
N GLY A 23 3.09 7.48 1.64
CA GLY A 23 3.01 6.04 1.44
C GLY A 23 1.74 5.64 0.69
N LYS A 24 0.59 6.22 1.05
CA LYS A 24 -0.70 6.00 0.37
C LYS A 24 -0.63 6.40 -1.11
N ILE A 25 -0.06 7.56 -1.42
CA ILE A 25 0.08 8.05 -2.80
C ILE A 25 0.98 7.13 -3.63
N VAL A 26 2.10 6.67 -3.05
CA VAL A 26 3.01 5.73 -3.73
C VAL A 26 2.29 4.41 -4.02
N VAL A 27 1.58 3.85 -3.05
CA VAL A 27 0.79 2.63 -3.21
C VAL A 27 -0.25 2.81 -4.31
N GLU A 28 -1.00 3.92 -4.31
CA GLU A 28 -1.95 4.23 -5.38
C GLU A 28 -1.30 4.26 -6.75
N LYS A 29 -0.13 4.92 -6.85
CA LYS A 29 0.56 5.08 -8.12
C LYS A 29 1.00 3.74 -8.68
N LEU A 30 1.51 2.87 -7.81
CA LEU A 30 1.91 1.51 -8.18
C LEU A 30 0.72 0.67 -8.65
N LEU A 31 -0.39 0.71 -7.91
CA LEU A 31 -1.63 0.01 -8.26
C LEU A 31 -2.21 0.51 -9.59
N ARG A 32 -2.22 1.84 -9.82
CA ARG A 32 -2.87 2.45 -11.00
C ARG A 32 -2.03 2.37 -12.27
N THR A 33 -0.70 2.41 -12.17
CA THR A 33 0.16 2.65 -13.34
C THR A 33 1.27 1.66 -13.58
N SER A 34 1.57 0.78 -12.62
CA SER A 34 2.78 -0.06 -12.68
C SER A 34 2.54 -1.55 -12.85
N GLU A 35 1.29 -2.01 -13.01
CA GLU A 35 0.94 -3.42 -13.22
C GLU A 35 1.69 -4.37 -12.26
N VAL A 36 1.81 -3.96 -10.99
CA VAL A 36 2.48 -4.74 -9.96
C VAL A 36 1.69 -6.02 -9.68
N LYS A 37 2.39 -7.11 -9.39
CA LYS A 37 1.74 -8.38 -9.02
C LYS A 37 1.08 -8.26 -7.64
N GLU A 38 1.80 -7.67 -6.70
CA GLU A 38 1.36 -7.60 -5.30
C GLU A 38 2.08 -6.46 -4.57
N ILE A 39 1.39 -5.83 -3.61
CA ILE A 39 1.98 -4.86 -2.70
C ILE A 39 1.80 -5.37 -1.28
N VAL A 40 2.90 -5.56 -0.56
CA VAL A 40 2.90 -5.98 0.84
C VAL A 40 3.19 -4.77 1.72
N LEU A 41 2.27 -4.43 2.62
CA LEU A 41 2.34 -3.26 3.48
C LEU A 41 2.66 -3.65 4.92
N LEU A 42 3.75 -3.10 5.47
CA LEU A 42 4.02 -3.22 6.91
C LEU A 42 3.21 -2.18 7.69
N VAL A 43 2.22 -2.64 8.43
CA VAL A 43 1.44 -1.81 9.38
C VAL A 43 1.96 -2.07 10.78
N ARG A 44 2.51 -1.04 11.43
CA ARG A 44 2.95 -1.12 12.83
C ARG A 44 1.88 -0.56 13.76
N GLU A 45 1.75 -1.18 14.92
CA GLU A 45 1.05 -0.56 16.04
C GLU A 45 1.70 0.79 16.40
N LYS A 46 0.87 1.76 16.77
CA LYS A 46 1.29 3.05 17.33
C LYS A 46 0.65 3.16 18.71
N LYS A 47 1.28 3.85 19.67
CA LYS A 47 0.70 4.05 21.01
C LYS A 47 -0.77 4.45 20.90
N ASN A 48 -1.65 3.61 21.43
CA ASN A 48 -3.11 3.75 21.45
C ASN A 48 -3.82 3.60 20.09
N THR A 49 -3.23 2.92 19.10
CA THR A 49 -3.90 2.61 17.83
C THR A 49 -3.54 1.22 17.35
N LEU A 50 -4.56 0.34 17.33
CA LEU A 50 -4.41 -1.03 16.86
C LEU A 50 -4.11 -1.06 15.35
N PRO A 51 -3.34 -2.04 14.84
CA PRO A 51 -3.07 -2.19 13.42
C PRO A 51 -4.35 -2.22 12.55
N GLU A 52 -5.40 -2.88 13.04
CA GLU A 52 -6.72 -2.98 12.39
C GLU A 52 -7.39 -1.61 12.20
N GLN A 53 -7.25 -0.70 13.16
CA GLN A 53 -7.78 0.66 13.05
C GLN A 53 -7.02 1.43 11.97
N ARG A 54 -5.70 1.26 11.89
CA ARG A 54 -4.87 1.88 10.85
C ARG A 54 -5.18 1.31 9.46
N ILE A 55 -5.53 0.04 9.38
CA ILE A 55 -6.02 -0.60 8.17
C ILE A 55 -7.37 -0.01 7.74
N LYS A 56 -8.32 0.14 8.67
CA LYS A 56 -9.61 0.81 8.37
C LYS A 56 -9.41 2.23 7.87
N GLU A 57 -8.53 3.01 8.50
CA GLU A 57 -8.16 4.37 8.05
C GLU A 57 -7.44 4.40 6.69
N LEU A 58 -6.74 3.32 6.33
CA LEU A 58 -6.11 3.18 5.02
C LEU A 58 -7.20 3.01 3.95
N CYS A 59 -8.16 2.11 4.18
CA CYS A 59 -9.28 1.84 3.27
C CYS A 59 -10.32 2.97 3.21
N SER A 60 -10.47 3.77 4.27
CA SER A 60 -11.39 4.91 4.31
C SER A 60 -10.83 6.19 3.68
N SER A 61 -9.61 6.14 3.13
CA SER A 61 -8.99 7.30 2.50
C SER A 61 -9.55 7.50 1.08
N PRO A 62 -9.48 8.73 0.51
CA PRO A 62 -9.89 8.96 -0.88
C PRO A 62 -9.06 8.17 -1.91
N VAL A 63 -8.00 7.51 -1.44
CA VAL A 63 -7.17 6.59 -2.21
C VAL A 63 -7.74 5.18 -2.04
N SER A 64 -8.31 4.64 -3.13
CA SER A 64 -8.85 3.28 -3.16
C SER A 64 -7.73 2.25 -3.01
N ILE A 65 -7.63 1.63 -1.83
CA ILE A 65 -6.73 0.51 -1.55
C ILE A 65 -7.60 -0.64 -1.06
N GLU A 66 -7.61 -1.73 -1.82
CA GLU A 66 -8.21 -2.99 -1.41
C GLU A 66 -7.14 -3.86 -0.73
N ILE A 67 -7.43 -4.31 0.48
CA ILE A 67 -6.55 -5.21 1.23
C ILE A 67 -7.08 -6.62 1.02
N VAL A 68 -6.27 -7.43 0.34
CA VAL A 68 -6.64 -8.81 -0.02
C VAL A 68 -6.37 -9.76 1.15
N ASP A 69 -5.30 -9.52 1.91
CA ASP A 69 -4.91 -10.32 3.07
C ASP A 69 -4.24 -9.44 4.16
N CYS A 70 -4.43 -9.82 5.42
CA CYS A 70 -3.78 -9.19 6.56
C CYS A 70 -3.15 -10.26 7.46
N PHE A 71 -1.82 -10.30 7.52
CA PHE A 71 -1.07 -11.21 8.38
C PHE A 71 -0.66 -10.48 9.67
N SER A 72 -0.93 -11.12 10.82
CA SER A 72 -0.68 -10.58 12.17
C SER A 72 0.67 -11.01 12.72
#